data_AF-A0A934HBP9-F1
#
_entry.id   AF-A0A934HBP9-F1
#
_cell.length_a   1.000
_cell.length_b   1.000
_cell.length_c   1.000
_cell.angle_alpha   90.00
_cell.angle_beta   90.00
_cell.angle_gamma   90.00
#
_symmetry.space_group_name_H-M   'P 1'
#
loop_
_entity.id
_entity.type
_entity.pdbx_description
1 polymer ?
#
loop_
_entity_poly.entity_id
_entity_poly.type
_entity_poly.pdbx_seq_one_letter_code
_entity_poly.pdbx_strand_id
1 'polypeptide(L)'
;MTLNSDTFTSGSACATCPVNRHLERLGVKVENWDYMVALAGNPNTGKSTVFNALTGLRQHTGNWAGKTVARAEGGFQFGEKKYKLVDLPGTYSLLAASVDEEIARDFILFGQPDVTIIVADATRLERNLNLVLQVLEITDKAVVCLNLVDEAERHGFKVDHRRLARDLGVPVIPTVARRQQGVRELLQAVHDVATGEIKPRPFRLPSMRHSGLDQAMSQLAAQIENAYPGLPNARWVALRLLDGDAQIEQAIRDGSLGDLSRGERALPLAEQLTIAEIPA
;
A
#
# COMPACT_ATOMS: atom_id res chain seq x y z
N MET A 1 -61.04 1.38 17.24
CA MET A 1 -59.94 0.41 17.42
C MET A 1 -58.74 0.95 16.67
N THR A 2 -57.73 1.35 17.42
CA THR A 2 -56.50 2.02 17.00
C THR A 2 -55.58 1.05 16.26
N LEU A 3 -55.06 1.49 15.10
CA LEU A 3 -53.99 0.82 14.36
C LEU A 3 -52.66 1.25 14.97
N ASN A 4 -51.94 0.33 15.62
CA ASN A 4 -50.57 0.55 16.04
C ASN A 4 -49.61 0.20 14.89
N SER A 5 -48.79 1.18 14.55
CA SER A 5 -47.61 1.11 13.71
C SER A 5 -46.46 0.45 14.47
N ASP A 6 -46.07 -0.76 14.10
CA ASP A 6 -44.82 -1.34 14.55
C ASP A 6 -43.70 -0.97 13.57
N THR A 7 -42.91 0.01 14.02
CA THR A 7 -41.64 0.45 13.47
C THR A 7 -40.63 -0.70 13.48
N PHE A 8 -40.19 -1.13 12.29
CA PHE A 8 -39.00 -1.97 12.13
C PHE A 8 -37.74 -1.14 12.45
N THR A 9 -37.22 -1.30 13.66
CA THR A 9 -35.88 -0.82 14.04
C THR A 9 -34.82 -1.71 13.40
N SER A 10 -34.18 -1.22 12.34
CA SER A 10 -33.03 -1.85 11.70
C SER A 10 -31.76 -1.57 12.53
N GLY A 11 -31.51 -2.41 13.53
CA GLY A 11 -30.30 -2.37 14.35
C GLY A 11 -29.69 -3.74 14.53
N SER A 12 -28.39 -3.85 14.24
CA SER A 12 -27.47 -4.85 14.83
C SER A 12 -27.60 -6.32 14.39
N ALA A 13 -27.46 -6.62 13.09
CA ALA A 13 -27.27 -8.01 12.62
C ALA A 13 -25.88 -8.33 12.06
N CYS A 14 -24.92 -7.38 12.08
CA CYS A 14 -23.59 -7.58 11.47
C CYS A 14 -22.40 -7.48 12.45
N ALA A 15 -22.65 -7.31 13.75
CA ALA A 15 -21.59 -7.14 14.75
C ALA A 15 -20.97 -8.46 15.25
N THR A 16 -21.59 -9.62 14.99
CA THR A 16 -21.22 -10.92 15.61
C THR A 16 -21.04 -12.04 14.58
N CYS A 17 -20.44 -11.75 13.43
CA CYS A 17 -20.09 -12.78 12.45
C CYS A 17 -18.91 -13.65 12.98
N PRO A 18 -19.07 -14.99 13.13
CA PRO A 18 -18.05 -15.89 13.68
C PRO A 18 -16.75 -15.98 12.86
N VAL A 19 -16.77 -15.50 11.61
CA VAL A 19 -15.65 -15.59 10.66
C VAL A 19 -14.48 -14.66 11.05
N ASN A 20 -14.71 -13.67 11.92
CA ASN A 20 -13.77 -12.58 12.21
C ASN A 20 -13.21 -12.53 13.64
N ARG A 21 -13.15 -13.65 14.40
CA ARG A 21 -12.62 -13.62 15.79
C ARG A 21 -11.20 -13.04 15.94
N HIS A 22 -10.44 -12.97 14.87
CA HIS A 22 -9.08 -12.43 14.87
C HIS A 22 -8.98 -11.00 14.33
N LEU A 23 -10.03 -10.45 13.71
CA LEU A 23 -10.03 -9.09 13.16
C LEU A 23 -10.75 -8.14 14.11
N GLU A 24 -10.02 -7.24 14.74
CA GLU A 24 -10.59 -6.13 15.49
C GLU A 24 -10.35 -4.81 14.75
N ARG A 25 -11.26 -3.84 14.85
CA ARG A 25 -11.16 -2.55 14.14
C ARG A 25 -10.74 -1.46 15.13
N LEU A 26 -9.55 -0.91 14.94
CA LEU A 26 -8.87 -0.08 15.96
C LEU A 26 -9.21 1.42 15.89
N GLY A 27 -9.96 1.85 14.86
CA GLY A 27 -10.38 3.25 14.73
C GLY A 27 -9.31 4.18 14.15
N VAL A 28 -9.53 5.49 14.32
CA VAL A 28 -8.93 6.62 13.56
C VAL A 28 -7.51 6.97 14.00
N LYS A 29 -7.14 6.64 15.24
CA LYS A 29 -5.81 6.95 15.81
C LYS A 29 -5.13 5.66 16.22
N VAL A 30 -4.49 5.00 15.27
CA VAL A 30 -3.43 4.04 15.63
C VAL A 30 -2.19 4.90 15.79
N GLU A 31 -1.87 5.36 16.99
CA GLU A 31 -0.60 6.07 17.25
C GLU A 31 0.53 5.06 17.51
N ASN A 32 0.19 3.80 17.79
CA ASN A 32 1.10 2.67 17.96
C ASN A 32 0.64 1.48 17.11
N TRP A 33 1.09 1.41 15.86
CA TRP A 33 0.92 0.24 14.99
C TRP A 33 2.20 -0.60 14.95
N ASP A 34 2.06 -1.92 14.79
CA ASP A 34 3.18 -2.82 14.52
C ASP A 34 3.61 -2.76 13.06
N TYR A 35 2.63 -2.66 12.14
CA TYR A 35 2.88 -2.71 10.70
C TYR A 35 2.09 -1.64 9.94
N MET A 36 2.71 -1.06 8.91
CA MET A 36 2.07 -0.14 7.98
C MET A 36 1.73 -0.86 6.67
N VAL A 37 0.48 -0.70 6.21
CA VAL A 37 -0.03 -1.32 4.99
C VAL A 37 -0.51 -0.24 4.03
N ALA A 38 -0.03 -0.29 2.79
CA ALA A 38 -0.52 0.54 1.70
C ALA A 38 -1.65 -0.19 0.95
N LEU A 39 -2.72 0.51 0.59
CA LEU A 39 -3.77 -0.01 -0.28
C LEU A 39 -3.72 0.70 -1.63
N ALA A 40 -3.18 0.01 -2.63
CA ALA A 40 -3.10 0.46 -4.02
C ALA A 40 -4.16 -0.24 -4.88
N GLY A 41 -4.45 0.33 -6.06
CA GLY A 41 -5.35 -0.29 -7.03
C GLY A 41 -5.91 0.71 -8.02
N ASN A 42 -6.36 0.20 -9.16
CA ASN A 42 -6.99 1.05 -10.17
C ASN A 42 -8.29 1.68 -9.63
N PRO A 43 -8.74 2.83 -10.17
CA PRO A 43 -10.09 3.32 -9.94
C PRO A 43 -11.14 2.24 -10.24
N ASN A 44 -12.21 2.22 -9.45
CA ASN A 44 -13.38 1.33 -9.60
C ASN A 44 -13.10 -0.18 -9.40
N THR A 45 -11.99 -0.58 -8.78
CA THR A 45 -11.65 -1.99 -8.46
C THR A 45 -12.30 -2.51 -7.17
N GLY A 46 -13.06 -1.66 -6.48
CA GLY A 46 -13.56 -1.93 -5.14
C GLY A 46 -12.55 -1.67 -4.03
N LYS A 47 -11.47 -0.92 -4.31
CA LYS A 47 -10.45 -0.50 -3.31
C LYS A 47 -11.07 0.06 -2.03
N SER A 48 -11.98 1.04 -2.12
CA SER A 48 -12.67 1.60 -0.95
C SER A 48 -13.57 0.58 -0.24
N THR A 49 -14.12 -0.41 -0.95
CA THR A 49 -14.88 -1.51 -0.34
C THR A 49 -13.96 -2.44 0.45
N VAL A 50 -12.77 -2.76 -0.08
CA VAL A 50 -11.74 -3.51 0.65
C VAL A 50 -11.27 -2.72 1.87
N PHE A 51 -10.96 -1.44 1.71
CA PHE A 51 -10.58 -0.55 2.82
C PHE A 51 -11.60 -0.62 3.97
N ASN A 52 -12.88 -0.37 3.66
CA ASN A 52 -13.97 -0.42 4.63
C ASN A 52 -14.20 -1.82 5.22
N ALA A 53 -13.92 -2.89 4.47
CA ALA A 53 -14.01 -4.25 5.00
C ALA A 53 -12.98 -4.48 6.11
N LEU A 54 -11.75 -3.98 5.91
CA LEU A 54 -10.63 -4.11 6.83
C LEU A 54 -10.75 -3.17 8.04
N THR A 55 -11.04 -1.89 7.82
CA THR A 55 -11.01 -0.85 8.88
C THR A 55 -12.39 -0.56 9.50
N GLY A 56 -13.48 -0.95 8.82
CA GLY A 56 -14.84 -0.55 9.17
C GLY A 56 -15.14 0.90 8.80
N LEU A 57 -16.07 1.53 9.54
CA LEU A 57 -16.51 2.92 9.29
C LEU A 57 -15.68 3.98 10.02
N ARG A 58 -14.62 3.58 10.76
CA ARG A 58 -13.84 4.46 11.63
C ARG A 58 -12.50 4.80 10.98
N GLN A 59 -12.55 5.72 10.03
CA GLN A 59 -11.42 6.19 9.23
C GLN A 59 -11.08 7.66 9.56
N HIS A 60 -9.80 8.02 9.44
CA HIS A 60 -9.37 9.40 9.36
C HIS A 60 -9.35 9.81 7.89
N THR A 61 -9.95 10.96 7.58
CA THR A 61 -9.88 11.55 6.24
C THR A 61 -9.28 12.93 6.34
N GLY A 62 -8.25 13.18 5.55
CA GLY A 62 -7.60 14.47 5.40
C GLY A 62 -7.15 14.68 3.96
N ASN A 63 -6.13 15.50 3.74
CA ASN A 63 -5.48 15.64 2.45
C ASN A 63 -4.03 15.19 2.55
N TRP A 64 -3.47 14.73 1.43
CA TRP A 64 -2.03 14.51 1.31
C TRP A 64 -1.28 15.83 1.52
N ALA A 65 -0.13 15.78 2.19
CA ALA A 65 0.63 16.98 2.57
C ALA A 65 0.94 17.85 1.34
N GLY A 66 0.51 19.12 1.37
CA GLY A 66 0.73 20.06 0.26
C GLY A 66 -0.08 19.77 -1.01
N LYS A 67 -1.06 18.85 -0.99
CA LYS A 67 -1.88 18.48 -2.15
C LYS A 67 -3.37 18.59 -1.81
N THR A 68 -4.23 18.69 -2.83
CA THR A 68 -5.70 18.72 -2.71
C THR A 68 -6.34 17.33 -2.77
N VAL A 69 -5.52 16.29 -2.89
CA VAL A 69 -5.97 14.90 -3.00
C VAL A 69 -6.34 14.37 -1.62
N ALA A 70 -7.54 13.79 -1.52
CA ALA A 70 -8.02 13.20 -0.28
C ALA A 70 -7.14 12.01 0.13
N ARG A 71 -6.88 11.93 1.44
CA ARG A 71 -6.15 10.84 2.09
C ARG A 71 -7.09 10.18 3.08
N ALA A 72 -7.21 8.85 3.01
CA ALA A 72 -7.91 8.06 4.01
C ALA A 72 -6.94 7.10 4.70
N GLU A 73 -7.04 7.01 6.02
CA GLU A 73 -6.29 6.04 6.81
C GLU A 73 -7.16 5.44 7.91
N GLY A 74 -6.84 4.23 8.33
CA GLY A 74 -7.58 3.53 9.36
C GLY A 74 -6.76 2.43 10.01
N GLY A 75 -7.29 1.91 11.11
CA GLY A 75 -6.63 0.87 11.90
C GLY A 75 -7.39 -0.43 11.96
N PHE A 76 -6.68 -1.55 11.91
CA PHE A 76 -7.21 -2.86 12.26
C PHE A 76 -6.19 -3.68 13.05
N GLN A 77 -6.67 -4.66 13.80
CA GLN A 77 -5.88 -5.64 14.52
C GLN A 77 -6.11 -7.01 13.89
N PHE A 78 -5.05 -7.77 13.68
CA PHE A 78 -5.15 -9.17 13.29
C PHE A 78 -4.29 -10.01 14.22
N GLY A 79 -4.94 -10.88 15.01
CA GLY A 79 -4.28 -11.56 16.13
C GLY A 79 -3.85 -10.55 17.20
N GLU A 80 -2.57 -10.57 17.57
CA GLU A 80 -1.99 -9.63 18.55
C GLU A 80 -1.32 -8.41 17.91
N LYS A 81 -1.38 -8.29 16.58
CA LYS A 81 -0.68 -7.25 15.82
C LYS A 81 -1.61 -6.16 15.32
N LYS A 82 -1.19 -4.90 15.46
CA LYS A 82 -1.92 -3.71 15.03
C LYS A 82 -1.38 -3.21 13.69
N TYR A 83 -2.29 -2.92 12.77
CA TYR A 83 -2.00 -2.51 11.41
C TYR A 83 -2.57 -1.11 11.16
N LYS A 84 -1.75 -0.22 10.63
CA LYS A 84 -2.19 1.04 10.01
C LYS A 84 -2.39 0.79 8.52
N LEU A 85 -3.58 1.06 8.01
CA LEU A 85 -3.91 0.97 6.59
C LEU A 85 -4.03 2.37 6.00
N VAL A 86 -3.25 2.66 4.96
CA VAL A 86 -3.29 3.93 4.22
C VAL A 86 -3.86 3.68 2.83
N ASP A 87 -4.96 4.36 2.50
CA ASP A 87 -5.57 4.31 1.17
C ASP A 87 -4.83 5.24 0.22
N LEU A 88 -4.25 4.67 -0.84
CA LEU A 88 -3.62 5.46 -1.89
C LEU A 88 -4.67 5.91 -2.92
N PRO A 89 -4.46 7.05 -3.62
CA PRO A 89 -5.30 7.43 -4.74
C PRO A 89 -5.42 6.29 -5.75
N GLY A 90 -6.59 6.15 -6.37
CA GLY A 90 -6.77 5.14 -7.40
C GLY A 90 -6.02 5.52 -8.67
N THR A 91 -5.05 4.71 -9.10
CA THR A 91 -4.18 5.05 -10.24
C THR A 91 -4.12 3.92 -11.27
N TYR A 92 -3.84 4.25 -12.53
CA TYR A 92 -3.64 3.23 -13.57
C TYR A 92 -2.16 2.90 -13.79
N SER A 93 -1.27 3.78 -13.35
CA SER A 93 0.17 3.60 -13.44
C SER A 93 0.89 4.30 -12.28
N LEU A 94 2.18 4.04 -12.13
CA LEU A 94 3.11 4.73 -11.25
C LEU A 94 4.13 5.55 -12.07
N LEU A 95 3.77 5.95 -13.29
CA LEU A 95 4.61 6.81 -14.14
C LEU A 95 4.58 8.28 -13.70
N ALA A 96 3.71 8.63 -12.74
CA ALA A 96 3.53 9.98 -12.18
C ALA A 96 3.16 11.06 -13.20
N ALA A 97 2.29 10.72 -14.16
CA ALA A 97 1.72 11.69 -15.09
C ALA A 97 0.61 12.53 -14.45
N SER A 98 0.19 12.21 -13.22
CA SER A 98 -0.79 12.97 -12.44
C SER A 98 -0.39 13.01 -10.96
N VAL A 99 -0.98 13.94 -10.22
CA VAL A 99 -0.76 14.08 -8.76
C VAL A 99 -1.13 12.80 -8.01
N ASP A 100 -2.20 12.12 -8.42
CA ASP A 100 -2.64 10.85 -7.83
C ASP A 100 -1.57 9.76 -8.00
N GLU A 101 -0.98 9.68 -9.20
CA GLU A 101 0.09 8.74 -9.53
C GLU A 101 1.40 9.07 -8.80
N GLU A 102 1.76 10.35 -8.70
CA GLU A 102 2.89 10.84 -7.91
C GLU A 102 2.75 10.42 -6.45
N ILE A 103 1.60 10.69 -5.83
CA ILE A 103 1.32 10.33 -4.43
C ILE A 103 1.42 8.80 -4.22
N ALA A 104 0.79 8.00 -5.08
CA ALA A 104 0.80 6.56 -4.92
C ALA A 104 2.22 5.99 -5.08
N ARG A 105 2.98 6.47 -6.06
CA ARG A 105 4.36 6.06 -6.33
C ARG A 105 5.28 6.42 -5.17
N ASP A 106 5.23 7.68 -4.74
CA ASP A 106 6.13 8.20 -3.71
C ASP A 106 5.84 7.55 -2.35
N PHE A 107 4.59 7.25 -2.02
CA PHE A 107 4.26 6.52 -0.79
C PHE A 107 4.80 5.08 -0.81
N ILE A 108 4.68 4.36 -1.93
CA ILE A 108 5.20 2.99 -2.04
C ILE A 108 6.73 2.97 -1.98
N LEU A 109 7.39 3.97 -2.58
CA LEU A 109 8.86 4.09 -2.58
C LEU A 109 9.41 4.54 -1.23
N PHE A 110 8.84 5.58 -0.64
CA PHE A 110 9.46 6.32 0.45
C PHE A 110 8.71 6.17 1.78
N GLY A 111 7.41 5.87 1.75
CA GLY A 111 6.63 5.57 2.94
C GLY A 111 6.99 4.23 3.59
N GLN A 112 7.78 3.39 2.89
CA GLN A 112 8.26 2.09 3.36
C GLN A 112 7.16 1.22 4.01
N PRO A 113 6.02 0.99 3.33
CA PRO A 113 4.99 0.10 3.88
C PRO A 113 5.56 -1.31 4.10
N ASP A 114 5.16 -1.94 5.19
CA ASP A 114 5.50 -3.33 5.50
C ASP A 114 4.78 -4.30 4.56
N VAL A 115 3.62 -3.92 4.02
CA VAL A 115 2.92 -4.65 2.96
C VAL A 115 2.17 -3.68 2.05
N THR A 116 2.22 -3.89 0.74
CA THR A 116 1.34 -3.24 -0.22
C THR A 116 0.26 -4.21 -0.70
N ILE A 117 -1.00 -3.94 -0.34
CA ILE A 117 -2.15 -4.63 -0.91
C ILE A 117 -2.48 -3.99 -2.25
N ILE A 118 -2.49 -4.79 -3.32
CA ILE A 118 -2.83 -4.32 -4.67
C ILE A 118 -4.22 -4.87 -5.03
N VAL A 119 -5.23 -4.01 -5.06
CA VAL A 119 -6.61 -4.39 -5.40
C VAL A 119 -6.77 -4.43 -6.92
N ALA A 120 -7.06 -5.61 -7.44
CA ALA A 120 -7.25 -5.87 -8.86
C ALA A 120 -8.68 -6.37 -9.13
N ASP A 121 -9.37 -5.75 -10.09
CA ASP A 121 -10.69 -6.20 -10.56
C ASP A 121 -10.56 -7.47 -11.41
N ALA A 122 -11.12 -8.58 -10.91
CA ALA A 122 -11.13 -9.88 -11.58
C ALA A 122 -11.81 -9.84 -12.96
N THR A 123 -12.74 -8.90 -13.19
CA THR A 123 -13.43 -8.75 -14.49
C THR A 123 -12.57 -8.07 -15.56
N ARG A 124 -11.51 -7.35 -15.15
CA ARG A 124 -10.63 -6.55 -16.03
C ARG A 124 -9.17 -6.77 -15.72
N LEU A 125 -8.76 -8.03 -15.58
CA LEU A 125 -7.46 -8.38 -15.05
C LEU A 125 -6.29 -7.80 -15.87
N GLU A 126 -6.35 -7.84 -17.21
CA GLU A 126 -5.30 -7.30 -18.09
C GLU A 126 -4.95 -5.84 -17.77
N ARG A 127 -5.98 -4.99 -17.62
CA ARG A 127 -5.80 -3.57 -17.28
C ARG A 127 -5.25 -3.36 -15.87
N ASN A 128 -5.63 -4.23 -14.94
CA ASN A 128 -5.17 -4.14 -13.55
C ASN A 128 -3.73 -4.66 -13.40
N LEU A 129 -3.32 -5.63 -14.22
CA LEU A 129 -1.97 -6.21 -14.16
C LEU A 129 -0.87 -5.18 -14.48
N ASN A 130 -1.18 -4.12 -15.23
CA ASN A 130 -0.22 -3.04 -15.47
C ASN A 130 0.27 -2.40 -14.16
N LEU A 131 -0.66 -1.97 -13.29
CA LEU A 131 -0.32 -1.42 -11.98
C LEU A 131 0.32 -2.47 -11.08
N VAL A 132 -0.22 -3.71 -11.07
CA VAL A 132 0.36 -4.81 -10.27
C VAL A 132 1.84 -4.98 -10.59
N LEU A 133 2.20 -5.14 -11.86
CA LEU A 133 3.59 -5.34 -12.27
C LEU A 133 4.49 -4.16 -11.88
N GLN A 134 4.01 -2.92 -11.99
CA GLN A 134 4.79 -1.74 -11.59
C GLN A 134 5.02 -1.67 -10.08
N VAL A 135 4.00 -1.97 -9.26
CA VAL A 135 4.18 -2.06 -7.80
C VAL A 135 5.16 -3.18 -7.47
N LEU A 136 5.03 -4.33 -8.16
CA LEU A 136 5.95 -5.42 -7.98
C LEU A 136 7.38 -4.98 -8.30
N GLU A 137 7.67 -4.28 -9.40
CA GLU A 137 9.04 -3.78 -9.67
C GLU A 137 9.63 -2.93 -8.52
N ILE A 138 8.79 -2.23 -7.74
CA ILE A 138 9.22 -1.38 -6.63
C ILE A 138 9.43 -2.15 -5.33
N THR A 139 8.56 -3.11 -4.99
CA THR A 139 8.60 -3.81 -3.69
C THR A 139 8.35 -5.31 -3.83
N ASP A 140 8.98 -6.08 -2.96
CA ASP A 140 8.72 -7.51 -2.79
C ASP A 140 7.63 -7.79 -1.74
N LYS A 141 7.31 -6.83 -0.88
CA LYS A 141 6.29 -6.95 0.17
C LYS A 141 4.88 -6.68 -0.35
N ALA A 142 4.40 -7.49 -1.28
CA ALA A 142 3.11 -7.27 -1.94
C ALA A 142 2.15 -8.45 -1.79
N VAL A 143 0.85 -8.14 -1.71
CA VAL A 143 -0.26 -9.09 -1.75
C VAL A 143 -1.30 -8.59 -2.74
N VAL A 144 -1.72 -9.43 -3.68
CA VAL A 144 -2.77 -9.07 -4.65
C VAL A 144 -4.13 -9.47 -4.09
N CYS A 145 -5.00 -8.50 -3.91
CA CYS A 145 -6.42 -8.70 -3.63
C CYS A 145 -7.17 -8.76 -4.96
N LEU A 146 -7.43 -9.97 -5.45
CA LEU A 146 -8.20 -10.20 -6.68
C LEU A 146 -9.70 -10.09 -6.32
N ASN A 147 -10.25 -8.88 -6.42
CA ASN A 147 -11.60 -8.54 -5.99
C ASN A 147 -12.62 -8.70 -7.12
N LEU A 148 -13.92 -8.73 -6.77
CA LEU A 148 -15.03 -8.88 -7.72
C LEU A 148 -15.04 -10.23 -8.46
N VAL A 149 -14.59 -11.31 -7.79
CA VAL A 149 -14.57 -12.65 -8.40
C VAL A 149 -15.97 -13.21 -8.69
N ASP A 150 -16.99 -12.78 -7.95
CA ASP A 150 -18.39 -13.14 -8.20
C ASP A 150 -18.92 -12.53 -9.50
N GLU A 151 -18.54 -11.30 -9.81
CA GLU A 151 -18.91 -10.66 -11.09
C GLU A 151 -18.17 -11.29 -12.27
N ALA A 152 -16.90 -11.70 -12.10
CA ALA A 152 -16.19 -12.45 -13.14
C ALA A 152 -16.89 -13.78 -13.45
N GLU A 153 -17.26 -14.54 -12.41
CA GLU A 153 -18.02 -15.79 -12.57
C GLU A 153 -19.38 -15.55 -13.23
N ARG A 154 -20.07 -14.45 -12.89
CA ARG A 154 -21.32 -14.03 -13.54
C ARG A 154 -21.15 -13.71 -15.02
N HIS A 155 -19.99 -13.17 -15.41
CA HIS A 155 -19.62 -12.93 -16.81
C HIS A 155 -19.16 -14.21 -17.55
N GLY A 156 -19.18 -15.37 -16.88
CA GLY A 156 -18.90 -16.67 -17.49
C GLY A 156 -17.43 -17.04 -17.55
N PHE A 157 -16.55 -16.36 -16.80
CA PHE A 157 -15.14 -16.72 -16.72
C PHE A 157 -14.63 -16.74 -15.29
N LYS A 158 -13.58 -17.54 -15.05
CA LYS A 158 -12.95 -17.68 -13.74
C LYS A 158 -11.47 -17.45 -13.87
N VAL A 159 -10.93 -16.58 -13.01
CA VAL A 159 -9.50 -16.34 -12.93
C VAL A 159 -8.85 -17.45 -12.09
N ASP A 160 -7.86 -18.14 -12.64
CA ASP A 160 -7.01 -19.05 -11.88
C ASP A 160 -6.02 -18.25 -11.03
N HIS A 161 -6.47 -17.83 -9.85
CA HIS A 161 -5.67 -17.08 -8.88
C HIS A 161 -4.41 -17.84 -8.41
N ARG A 162 -4.42 -19.18 -8.42
CA ARG A 162 -3.26 -19.99 -8.02
C ARG A 162 -2.17 -19.95 -9.08
N ARG A 163 -2.55 -20.06 -10.35
CA ARG A 163 -1.63 -19.83 -11.46
C ARG A 163 -1.14 -18.39 -11.46
N LEU A 164 -2.03 -17.42 -11.29
CA LEU A 164 -1.64 -16.01 -11.22
C LEU A 164 -0.64 -15.74 -10.07
N ALA A 165 -0.84 -16.34 -8.89
CA ALA A 165 0.09 -16.21 -7.77
C ALA A 165 1.48 -16.80 -8.09
N ARG A 166 1.53 -17.95 -8.78
CA ARG A 166 2.78 -18.55 -9.22
C ARG A 166 3.49 -17.68 -10.26
N ASP A 167 2.75 -17.18 -11.24
CA ASP A 167 3.29 -16.37 -12.33
C ASP A 167 3.77 -15.00 -11.83
N LEU A 168 3.06 -14.39 -10.86
CA LEU A 168 3.44 -13.12 -10.25
C LEU A 168 4.47 -13.25 -9.11
N GLY A 169 4.62 -14.42 -8.52
CA GLY A 169 5.54 -14.66 -7.39
C GLY A 169 5.11 -14.04 -6.05
N VAL A 170 3.83 -13.66 -5.92
CA VAL A 170 3.22 -13.05 -4.72
C VAL A 170 1.88 -13.72 -4.39
N PRO A 171 1.42 -13.67 -3.13
CA PRO A 171 0.08 -14.14 -2.77
C PRO A 171 -1.00 -13.42 -3.58
N VAL A 172 -1.93 -14.17 -4.16
CA VAL A 172 -3.12 -13.65 -4.85
C VAL A 172 -4.34 -14.23 -4.16
N ILE A 173 -5.11 -13.37 -3.49
CA ILE A 173 -6.27 -13.77 -2.70
C ILE A 173 -7.55 -13.36 -3.43
N PRO A 174 -8.40 -14.32 -3.85
CA PRO A 174 -9.70 -14.01 -4.45
C PRO A 174 -10.66 -13.48 -3.39
N THR A 175 -11.35 -12.37 -3.67
CA THR A 175 -12.24 -11.72 -2.71
C THR A 175 -13.56 -11.24 -3.34
N VAL A 176 -14.59 -11.21 -2.50
CA VAL A 176 -15.83 -10.47 -2.73
C VAL A 176 -16.00 -9.54 -1.52
N ALA A 177 -15.28 -8.42 -1.54
CA ALA A 177 -15.15 -7.54 -0.36
C ALA A 177 -16.50 -7.09 0.21
N ARG A 178 -17.47 -6.79 -0.67
CA ARG A 178 -18.83 -6.39 -0.28
C ARG A 178 -19.56 -7.45 0.55
N ARG A 179 -19.25 -8.74 0.34
CA ARG A 179 -19.82 -9.88 1.06
C ARG A 179 -18.90 -10.43 2.15
N GLN A 180 -17.79 -9.75 2.45
CA GLN A 180 -16.75 -10.19 3.41
C GLN A 180 -16.11 -11.56 3.06
N GLN A 181 -16.21 -12.01 1.81
CA GLN A 181 -15.62 -13.28 1.38
C GLN A 181 -14.16 -13.05 0.94
N GLY A 182 -13.24 -13.91 1.39
CA GLY A 182 -11.80 -13.79 1.09
C GLY A 182 -11.06 -12.76 1.94
N VAL A 183 -11.77 -11.99 2.78
CA VAL A 183 -11.17 -10.90 3.59
C VAL A 183 -10.26 -11.46 4.69
N ARG A 184 -10.63 -12.59 5.30
CA ARG A 184 -9.80 -13.24 6.32
C ARG A 184 -8.52 -13.81 5.73
N GLU A 185 -8.64 -14.45 4.57
CA GLU A 185 -7.51 -14.99 3.82
C GLU A 185 -6.57 -13.86 3.37
N LEU A 186 -7.13 -12.70 3.00
CA LEU A 186 -6.35 -11.50 2.67
C LEU A 186 -5.58 -11.00 3.89
N LEU A 187 -6.24 -10.89 5.05
CA LEU A 187 -5.61 -10.49 6.31
C LEU A 187 -4.49 -11.44 6.73
N GLN A 188 -4.70 -12.76 6.59
CA GLN A 188 -3.67 -13.75 6.86
C GLN A 188 -2.47 -13.56 5.92
N ALA A 189 -2.69 -13.44 4.61
CA ALA A 189 -1.60 -13.23 3.66
C ALA A 189 -0.82 -11.93 3.94
N VAL A 190 -1.51 -10.86 4.35
CA VAL A 190 -0.87 -9.60 4.77
C VAL A 190 -0.06 -9.82 6.05
N HIS A 191 -0.59 -10.55 7.03
CA HIS A 191 0.14 -10.88 8.25
C HIS A 191 1.41 -11.68 7.96
N ASP A 192 1.31 -12.72 7.13
CA ASP A 192 2.42 -13.61 6.80
C ASP A 192 3.53 -12.87 6.04
N VAL A 193 3.18 -11.93 5.16
CA VAL A 193 4.17 -11.09 4.46
C VAL A 193 4.79 -10.06 5.42
N ALA A 194 3.97 -9.42 6.28
CA ALA A 194 4.44 -8.42 7.24
C ALA A 194 5.43 -9.01 8.27
N THR A 195 5.14 -10.21 8.77
CA THR A 195 5.98 -10.94 9.73
C THR A 195 7.17 -11.65 9.08
N GLY A 196 7.16 -11.77 7.74
CA GLY A 196 8.21 -12.45 6.98
C GLY A 196 8.11 -13.97 6.97
N GLU A 197 6.98 -14.54 7.41
CA GLU A 197 6.65 -15.96 7.22
C GLU A 197 6.55 -16.29 5.73
N ILE A 198 5.94 -15.41 4.95
CA ILE A 198 6.00 -15.42 3.48
C ILE A 198 6.97 -14.33 3.03
N LYS A 199 7.96 -14.72 2.25
CA LYS A 199 8.88 -13.80 1.57
C LYS A 199 8.62 -13.88 0.07
N PRO A 200 7.76 -13.01 -0.49
CA PRO A 200 7.44 -13.09 -1.89
C PRO A 200 8.68 -12.88 -2.76
N ARG A 201 8.65 -13.46 -3.96
CA ARG A 201 9.72 -13.32 -4.96
C ARG A 201 9.07 -12.89 -6.25
N PRO A 202 8.66 -11.62 -6.36
CA PRO A 202 7.75 -11.28 -7.42
C PRO A 202 8.45 -11.32 -8.78
N PHE A 203 7.67 -11.60 -9.80
CA PHE A 203 8.15 -11.58 -11.18
C PHE A 203 8.66 -10.19 -11.53
N ARG A 204 9.80 -10.15 -12.21
CA ARG A 204 10.46 -8.94 -12.68
C ARG A 204 10.73 -9.09 -14.16
N LEU A 205 10.41 -8.08 -14.96
CA LEU A 205 10.55 -8.15 -16.41
C LEU A 205 12.04 -8.27 -16.80
N PRO A 206 12.47 -9.36 -17.48
CA PRO A 206 13.87 -9.54 -17.87
C PRO A 206 14.37 -8.47 -18.86
N SER A 207 13.48 -7.96 -19.71
CA SER A 207 13.77 -7.04 -20.82
C SER A 207 14.11 -5.60 -20.39
N MET A 208 14.02 -5.27 -19.10
CA MET A 208 14.52 -3.99 -18.57
C MET A 208 16.01 -4.03 -18.19
N ARG A 209 16.66 -5.20 -18.26
CA ARG A 209 18.08 -5.35 -17.94
C ARG A 209 18.96 -5.11 -19.17
N HIS A 210 19.05 -3.85 -19.61
CA HIS A 210 20.15 -3.46 -20.47
C HIS A 210 21.40 -3.40 -19.59
N SER A 211 22.40 -4.25 -19.82
CA SER A 211 23.58 -4.36 -18.94
C SER A 211 24.26 -3.02 -18.66
N GLY A 212 24.31 -2.13 -19.66
CA GLY A 212 24.81 -0.77 -19.51
C GLY A 212 23.95 0.12 -18.60
N LEU A 213 22.62 0.01 -18.68
CA LEU A 213 21.70 0.78 -17.81
C LEU A 213 21.79 0.27 -16.37
N ASP A 214 21.77 -1.06 -16.17
CA ASP A 214 21.88 -1.66 -14.85
C ASP A 214 23.20 -1.29 -14.16
N GLN A 215 24.29 -1.24 -14.90
CA GLN A 215 25.59 -0.80 -14.38
C GLN A 215 25.56 0.68 -14.00
N ALA A 216 25.05 1.56 -14.87
CA ALA A 216 24.93 2.99 -14.59
C ALA A 216 24.04 3.26 -13.37
N MET A 217 22.88 2.58 -13.30
CA MET A 217 21.97 2.64 -12.16
C MET A 217 22.64 2.16 -10.87
N SER A 218 23.39 1.06 -10.91
CA SER A 218 24.06 0.51 -9.71
C SER A 218 25.16 1.43 -9.21
N GLN A 219 25.94 2.03 -10.11
CA GLN A 219 26.98 3.00 -9.76
C GLN A 219 26.38 4.27 -9.15
N LEU A 220 25.32 4.80 -9.77
CA LEU A 220 24.66 6.01 -9.29
C LEU A 220 23.92 5.77 -7.98
N ALA A 221 23.26 4.61 -7.81
CA ALA A 221 22.62 4.23 -6.55
C ALA A 221 23.63 4.18 -5.39
N ALA A 222 24.82 3.60 -5.59
CA ALA A 222 25.86 3.56 -4.57
C ALA A 222 26.36 4.97 -4.19
N GLN A 223 26.46 5.89 -5.15
CA GLN A 223 26.81 7.29 -4.87
C GLN A 223 25.70 8.00 -4.07
N ILE A 224 24.43 7.77 -4.41
CA ILE A 224 23.29 8.32 -3.69
C ILE A 224 23.25 7.78 -2.27
N GLU A 225 23.47 6.48 -2.05
CA GLU A 225 23.50 5.87 -0.71
C GLU A 225 24.64 6.44 0.15
N ASN A 226 25.80 6.70 -0.44
CA ASN A 226 26.91 7.35 0.26
C ASN A 226 26.59 8.80 0.65
N ALA A 227 25.87 9.54 -0.20
CA ALA A 227 25.49 10.93 0.06
C ALA A 227 24.30 11.05 1.03
N TYR A 228 23.35 10.09 0.96
CA TYR A 228 22.14 10.02 1.77
C TYR A 228 22.00 8.62 2.42
N PRO A 229 22.78 8.32 3.47
CA PRO A 229 22.71 7.04 4.15
C PRO A 229 21.29 6.73 4.64
N GLY A 230 20.78 5.54 4.30
CA GLY A 230 19.44 5.10 4.70
C GLY A 230 18.30 5.58 3.80
N LEU A 231 18.60 6.25 2.68
CA LEU A 231 17.58 6.62 1.70
C LEU A 231 16.87 5.35 1.15
N PRO A 232 15.54 5.26 1.23
CA PRO A 232 14.80 4.16 0.61
C PRO A 232 14.98 4.20 -0.92
N ASN A 233 15.07 3.02 -1.54
CA ASN A 233 14.96 2.88 -3.00
C ASN A 233 15.93 3.76 -3.81
N ALA A 234 17.18 3.89 -3.38
CA ALA A 234 18.23 4.67 -4.07
C ALA A 234 18.39 4.30 -5.56
N ARG A 235 18.15 3.02 -5.91
CA ARG A 235 18.14 2.55 -7.30
C ARG A 235 17.04 3.20 -8.15
N TRP A 236 15.87 3.49 -7.59
CA TRP A 236 14.81 4.21 -8.30
C TRP A 236 15.17 5.68 -8.50
N VAL A 237 15.77 6.32 -7.49
CA VAL A 237 16.27 7.70 -7.59
C VAL A 237 17.34 7.79 -8.69
N ALA A 238 18.25 6.81 -8.75
CA ALA A 238 19.22 6.69 -9.82
C ALA A 238 18.56 6.59 -11.21
N LEU A 239 17.49 5.78 -11.35
CA LEU A 239 16.74 5.71 -12.61
C LEU A 239 16.13 7.06 -12.99
N ARG A 240 15.49 7.77 -12.05
CA ARG A 240 14.89 9.08 -12.32
C ARG A 240 15.91 10.12 -12.76
N LEU A 241 17.11 10.12 -12.16
CA LEU A 241 18.19 11.00 -12.59
C LEU A 241 18.67 10.68 -14.00
N LEU A 242 18.78 9.39 -14.35
CA LEU A 242 19.12 8.97 -15.72
C LEU A 242 18.03 9.34 -16.72
N ASP A 243 16.77 9.35 -16.29
CA ASP A 243 15.62 9.85 -17.07
C ASP A 243 15.55 11.39 -17.16
N GLY A 244 16.42 12.13 -16.45
CA GLY A 244 16.46 13.60 -16.46
C GLY A 244 15.34 14.26 -15.66
N ASP A 245 14.89 13.62 -14.58
CA ASP A 245 13.83 14.15 -13.72
C ASP A 245 14.31 15.40 -12.94
N ALA A 246 13.90 16.57 -13.44
CA ALA A 246 14.29 17.87 -12.88
C ALA A 246 13.88 18.06 -11.40
N GLN A 247 12.80 17.41 -10.94
CA GLN A 247 12.38 17.51 -9.54
C GLN A 247 13.34 16.75 -8.63
N ILE A 248 13.74 15.54 -9.03
CA ILE A 248 14.72 14.74 -8.28
C ILE A 248 16.11 15.40 -8.34
N GLU A 249 16.51 15.95 -9.48
CA GLU A 249 17.75 16.73 -9.58
C GLU A 249 17.77 17.91 -8.61
N GLN A 250 16.66 18.66 -8.54
CA GLN A 250 16.53 19.78 -7.62
C GLN A 250 16.56 19.33 -6.16
N ALA A 251 15.86 18.25 -5.83
CA ALA A 251 15.81 17.67 -4.48
C ALA A 251 17.20 17.19 -3.98
N ILE A 252 18.06 16.73 -4.90
CA ILE A 252 19.45 16.40 -4.57
C ILE A 252 20.27 17.68 -4.36
N ARG A 253 20.10 18.69 -5.23
CA ARG A 253 20.85 19.95 -5.13
C ARG A 253 20.56 20.73 -3.84
N ASP A 254 19.31 20.73 -3.39
CA ASP A 254 18.88 21.46 -2.19
C ASP A 254 18.86 20.59 -0.91
N GLY A 255 19.17 19.30 -1.02
CA GLY A 255 19.22 18.37 0.10
C GLY A 255 17.86 17.90 0.62
N SER A 256 16.75 18.32 -0.01
CA SER A 256 15.38 17.94 0.38
C SER A 256 14.99 16.51 -0.01
N LEU A 257 15.87 15.77 -0.70
CA LEU A 257 15.66 14.34 -0.99
C LEU A 257 15.40 13.53 0.29
N GLY A 258 16.00 13.92 1.41
CA GLY A 258 15.75 13.34 2.71
C GLY A 258 14.32 13.57 3.22
N ASP A 259 13.66 14.64 2.82
CA ASP A 259 12.29 14.96 3.25
C ASP A 259 11.24 14.15 2.49
N LEU A 260 11.53 13.70 1.27
CA LEU A 260 10.71 12.71 0.55
C LEU A 260 10.61 11.39 1.34
N SER A 261 11.65 11.03 2.11
CA SER A 261 11.67 9.85 2.99
C SER A 261 11.00 10.05 4.36
N ARG A 262 10.73 11.30 4.77
CA ARG A 262 10.22 11.65 6.11
C ARG A 262 8.71 11.81 6.19
N GLY A 263 7.96 11.22 5.25
CA GLY A 263 6.52 11.01 5.40
C GLY A 263 6.22 10.06 6.56
N GLU A 264 6.15 10.59 7.78
CA GLU A 264 5.64 9.97 9.03
C GLU A 264 6.54 9.02 9.85
N ARG A 265 7.84 8.90 9.58
CA ARG A 265 8.82 8.29 10.53
C ARG A 265 9.70 9.29 11.27
N ALA A 266 9.29 10.55 11.38
CA ALA A 266 9.95 11.49 12.27
C ALA A 266 9.33 11.39 13.68
N LEU A 267 9.88 10.50 14.53
CA LEU A 267 9.95 10.84 15.95
C LEU A 267 10.80 12.11 16.07
N PRO A 268 10.41 13.11 16.88
CA PRO A 268 11.17 14.34 16.98
C PRO A 268 12.56 14.04 17.56
N LEU A 269 13.60 14.28 16.77
CA LEU A 269 14.96 14.52 17.28
C LEU A 269 14.97 15.92 17.91
N ALA A 270 14.26 16.05 19.03
CA ALA A 270 14.34 17.19 19.92
C ALA A 270 14.50 16.65 21.34
N GLU A 271 15.68 16.11 21.62
CA GLU A 271 16.32 15.98 22.95
C GLU A 271 17.54 15.07 22.84
N GLN A 272 18.62 15.56 22.23
CA GLN A 272 19.97 14.98 22.43
C GLN A 272 21.09 15.91 21.94
N LEU A 273 20.99 17.20 22.27
CA LEU A 273 22.14 18.11 22.31
C LEU A 273 21.93 19.11 23.46
N THR A 274 21.90 18.62 24.70
CA THR A 274 22.37 19.43 25.82
C THR A 274 23.89 19.53 25.67
N ILE A 275 24.33 20.68 25.16
CA ILE A 275 25.74 21.08 25.23
C ILE A 275 26.06 21.21 26.71
N ALA A 276 26.69 20.17 27.25
CA ALA A 276 27.38 20.22 28.53
C ALA A 276 28.54 21.21 28.41
N GLU A 277 28.49 22.23 29.26
CA GLU A 277 29.60 22.91 29.94
C GLU A 277 31.00 22.68 29.36
N ILE A 278 31.55 23.71 28.72
CA ILE A 278 32.99 23.86 28.53
C ILE A 278 33.53 24.54 29.81
N PRO A 279 34.47 23.93 30.56
CA PRO A 279 35.01 24.52 31.78
C PRO A 279 36.09 25.58 31.49
N ALA A 280 35.97 26.67 32.24
CA ALA A 280 36.92 27.76 32.59
C ALA A 280 37.69 28.47 31.45
#